data_AF-A0A5S4EWC7-F1
#
_entry.id   AF-A0A5S4EWC7-F1
#
_cell.length_a   1.000
_cell.length_b   1.000
_cell.length_c   1.000
_cell.angle_alpha   90.00
_cell.angle_beta   90.00
_cell.angle_gamma   90.00
#
_symmetry.space_group_name_H-M   'P 1'
#
loop_
_entity.id
_entity.type
_entity.pdbx_description
1 polymer ?
#
loop_
_entity_poly.entity_id
_entity_poly.type
_entity_poly.pdbx_seq_one_letter_code
_entity_poly.pdbx_strand_id
1 'polypeptide(L)'
;YPVAGGVVPIVPAAVIFDLGRGGTFRAVPDAALGAAAYDAAMASDAPASHAPASHAPASHAPTSHAPASHAPASGGTLALDGETVQGTAPAAASGSIGAGAGALAGGLAGGVGTASVVLPGGTTVAALAVVNPMGSVLDPADGTLAGARYGLPGEFTHLEPPARHEVEAWKPDRTPSFNTTIGVVATDLTLTKAQCGKLAAVAHDGLARAIRPAHTMTDGDT
;
A
#
# COMPACT_ATOMS: atom_id res chain seq x y z
N TYR A 1 -8.85 26.21 2.71
CA TYR A 1 -9.00 27.26 3.73
C TYR A 1 -9.66 28.47 3.08
N PRO A 2 -10.83 28.92 3.56
CA PRO A 2 -11.55 30.03 2.97
C PRO A 2 -10.78 31.35 3.20
N VAL A 3 -10.70 32.18 2.18
CA VAL A 3 -10.11 33.52 2.20
C VAL A 3 -11.03 34.49 1.45
N ALA A 4 -10.84 35.80 1.63
CA ALA A 4 -11.71 36.81 1.01
C ALA A 4 -11.82 36.69 -0.53
N GLY A 5 -10.79 36.15 -1.19
CA GLY A 5 -10.75 35.93 -2.65
C GLY A 5 -11.09 34.50 -3.12
N GLY A 6 -11.56 33.61 -2.23
CA GLY A 6 -11.89 32.22 -2.59
C GLY A 6 -11.35 31.19 -1.60
N VAL A 7 -10.64 30.17 -2.09
CA VAL A 7 -10.08 29.09 -1.27
C VAL A 7 -8.58 28.92 -1.51
N VAL A 8 -7.84 28.68 -0.42
CA VAL A 8 -6.45 28.22 -0.45
C VAL A 8 -6.42 26.73 -0.09
N PRO A 9 -6.14 25.82 -1.04
CA PRO A 9 -5.98 24.41 -0.74
C PRO A 9 -4.75 24.17 0.14
N ILE A 10 -4.91 23.42 1.22
CA ILE A 10 -3.79 22.93 2.03
C ILE A 10 -3.58 21.49 1.59
N VAL A 11 -2.50 21.24 0.85
CA VAL A 11 -2.18 19.93 0.28
C VAL A 11 -0.86 19.46 0.87
N PRO A 12 -0.88 18.70 1.98
CA PRO A 12 0.32 18.06 2.51
C PRO A 12 0.88 17.10 1.47
N ALA A 13 2.21 17.05 1.37
CA ALA A 13 2.92 16.12 0.48
C ALA A 13 4.16 15.59 1.19
N ALA A 14 4.51 14.35 0.85
CA ALA A 14 5.76 13.71 1.22
C ALA A 14 6.28 12.96 -0.01
N VAL A 15 7.58 12.68 -0.05
CA VAL A 15 8.25 12.11 -1.22
C VAL A 15 9.14 10.95 -0.80
N ILE A 16 9.35 10.02 -1.72
CA ILE A 16 10.40 9.00 -1.61
C ILE A 16 11.57 9.40 -2.50
N PHE A 17 12.76 8.88 -2.20
CA PHE A 17 13.92 9.01 -3.08
C PHE A 17 14.00 7.80 -4.04
N ASP A 18 13.80 8.04 -5.33
CA ASP A 18 13.84 7.04 -6.40
C ASP A 18 14.61 7.50 -7.66
N LEU A 19 15.41 8.56 -7.53
CA LEU A 19 16.10 9.22 -8.64
C LEU A 19 16.96 8.24 -9.46
N GLY A 20 16.83 8.32 -10.79
CA GLY A 20 17.66 7.57 -11.73
C GLY A 20 17.32 6.08 -11.85
N ARG A 21 16.39 5.54 -11.07
CA ARG A 21 15.99 4.12 -11.14
C ARG A 21 15.35 3.74 -12.49
N GLY A 22 14.72 4.71 -13.16
CA GLY A 22 14.23 4.57 -14.54
C GLY A 22 15.24 4.89 -15.64
N GLY A 23 16.54 5.03 -15.31
CA GLY A 23 17.63 5.31 -16.26
C GLY A 23 17.88 6.79 -16.57
N THR A 24 16.98 7.70 -16.18
CA THR A 24 17.18 9.16 -16.31
C THR A 24 17.13 9.82 -14.94
N PHE A 25 18.23 10.42 -14.49
CA PHE A 25 18.34 10.99 -13.14
C PHE A 25 17.33 12.13 -12.87
N ARG A 26 17.00 12.91 -13.89
CA ARG A 26 16.07 14.06 -13.79
C ARG A 26 14.61 13.72 -14.17
N ALA A 27 14.29 12.44 -14.38
CA ALA A 27 12.90 12.03 -14.57
C ALA A 27 12.22 12.00 -13.19
N VAL A 28 11.57 13.11 -12.84
CA VAL A 28 10.91 13.30 -11.54
C VAL A 28 9.46 13.74 -11.74
N PRO A 29 8.55 13.45 -10.78
CA PRO A 29 7.18 13.93 -10.82
C PRO A 29 7.10 15.46 -10.97
N ASP A 30 6.19 15.92 -11.82
CA ASP A 30 5.87 17.33 -11.99
C ASP A 30 4.40 17.64 -11.61
N ALA A 31 4.00 18.90 -11.75
CA ALA A 31 2.65 19.32 -11.43
C ALA A 31 1.58 18.65 -12.31
N ALA A 32 1.91 18.31 -13.57
CA ALA A 32 0.98 17.64 -14.47
C ALA A 32 0.74 16.20 -14.04
N LEU A 33 1.78 15.49 -13.61
CA LEU A 33 1.65 14.15 -13.03
C LEU A 33 0.83 14.19 -11.74
N GLY A 34 1.03 15.21 -10.90
CA GLY A 34 0.20 15.44 -9.70
C GLY A 34 -1.27 15.67 -10.02
N ALA A 35 -1.57 16.49 -11.03
CA ALA A 35 -2.94 16.73 -11.50
C ALA A 35 -3.58 15.45 -12.06
N ALA A 36 -2.84 14.68 -12.88
CA ALA A 36 -3.34 13.41 -13.42
C ALA A 36 -3.65 12.38 -12.32
N ALA A 37 -2.83 12.32 -11.26
CA ALA A 37 -3.09 11.45 -10.12
C ALA A 37 -4.36 11.89 -9.36
N TYR A 38 -4.59 13.20 -9.21
CA TYR A 38 -5.82 13.74 -8.62
C TYR A 38 -7.04 13.38 -9.47
N ASP A 39 -6.99 13.60 -10.79
CA ASP A 39 -8.08 13.28 -11.70
C ASP A 39 -8.41 11.78 -11.70
N ALA A 40 -7.39 10.91 -11.67
CA ALA A 40 -7.56 9.46 -11.59
C ALA A 40 -8.25 9.04 -10.27
N ALA A 41 -7.88 9.66 -9.15
CA ALA A 41 -8.53 9.41 -7.87
C ALA A 41 -10.01 9.84 -7.89
N MET A 42 -10.32 11.02 -8.44
CA MET A 42 -11.70 11.50 -8.53
C MET A 42 -12.57 10.68 -9.49
N ALA A 43 -11.98 10.12 -10.56
CA ALA A 43 -12.70 9.24 -11.48
C ALA A 43 -13.09 7.89 -10.84
N SER A 44 -12.34 7.42 -9.84
CA SER A 44 -12.61 6.17 -9.12
C SER A 44 -13.77 6.24 -8.13
N ASP A 45 -14.28 7.45 -7.84
CA ASP A 45 -15.38 7.72 -6.90
C ASP A 45 -16.77 7.78 -7.59
N ALA A 46 -16.85 7.37 -8.87
CA ALA A 46 -18.12 7.30 -9.60
C ALA A 46 -18.97 6.11 -9.09
N PRO A 47 -20.25 6.31 -8.71
CA PRO A 47 -21.07 5.25 -8.14
C PRO A 47 -21.30 4.12 -9.15
N ALA A 48 -20.89 2.90 -8.79
CA ALA A 48 -21.16 1.71 -9.58
C ALA A 48 -22.68 1.52 -9.72
N SER A 49 -23.19 1.54 -10.95
CA SER A 49 -24.59 1.26 -11.25
C SER A 49 -24.94 -0.18 -10.85
N HIS A 50 -25.85 -0.35 -9.90
CA HIS A 50 -26.40 -1.64 -9.52
C HIS A 50 -27.32 -2.19 -10.63
N ALA A 51 -26.81 -3.13 -11.41
CA ALA A 51 -27.62 -4.05 -12.21
C ALA A 51 -27.35 -5.49 -11.75
N PRO A 52 -28.36 -6.30 -11.39
CA PRO A 52 -28.15 -7.66 -10.93
C PRO A 52 -27.89 -8.56 -12.14
N ALA A 53 -26.67 -9.06 -12.29
CA ALA A 53 -26.35 -10.08 -13.29
C ALA A 53 -26.63 -11.48 -12.71
N SER A 54 -27.64 -12.13 -13.28
CA SER A 54 -28.06 -13.51 -13.03
C SER A 54 -26.97 -14.53 -13.39
N HIS A 55 -26.77 -15.53 -12.52
CA HIS A 55 -25.91 -16.69 -12.77
C HIS A 55 -26.52 -17.67 -13.78
N ALA A 56 -25.71 -18.09 -14.76
CA ALA A 56 -25.86 -19.37 -15.47
C ALA A 56 -24.46 -20.00 -15.65
N PRO A 57 -24.29 -21.33 -15.52
CA PRO A 57 -22.98 -21.98 -15.53
C PRO A 57 -22.60 -22.54 -16.91
N ALA A 58 -21.32 -22.50 -17.26
CA ALA A 58 -20.71 -23.31 -18.33
C ALA A 58 -19.21 -23.53 -17.99
N SER A 59 -18.83 -24.73 -17.53
CA SER A 59 -18.23 -25.85 -18.28
C SER A 59 -16.75 -25.66 -18.70
N HIS A 60 -15.87 -26.49 -18.14
CA HIS A 60 -14.42 -26.55 -18.38
C HIS A 60 -14.01 -27.31 -19.65
N ALA A 61 -13.02 -26.79 -20.39
CA ALA A 61 -11.92 -27.55 -21.01
C ALA A 61 -10.76 -26.59 -21.42
N PRO A 62 -9.49 -27.04 -21.49
CA PRO A 62 -8.31 -26.18 -21.33
C PRO A 62 -7.58 -25.86 -22.66
N THR A 63 -6.73 -24.81 -22.69
CA THR A 63 -5.34 -24.84 -23.23
C THR A 63 -4.58 -23.50 -23.22
N SER A 64 -3.27 -23.63 -22.99
CA SER A 64 -2.12 -22.81 -23.40
C SER A 64 -1.69 -21.58 -22.58
N HIS A 65 -0.41 -21.62 -22.16
CA HIS A 65 0.31 -20.65 -21.35
C HIS A 65 0.87 -19.48 -22.18
N ALA A 66 0.51 -18.26 -21.79
CA ALA A 66 1.23 -17.01 -22.02
C ALA A 66 1.40 -16.32 -20.64
N PRO A 67 2.43 -15.48 -20.41
CA PRO A 67 2.67 -14.89 -19.09
C PRO A 67 1.51 -13.95 -18.75
N ALA A 68 0.70 -14.34 -17.76
CA ALA A 68 -0.46 -13.60 -17.35
C ALA A 68 -0.04 -12.37 -16.53
N SER A 69 -0.53 -11.21 -16.96
CA SER A 69 -0.64 -10.01 -16.14
C SER A 69 -1.31 -10.36 -14.81
N HIS A 70 -0.64 -10.09 -13.68
CA HIS A 70 -1.22 -10.27 -12.36
C HIS A 70 -2.43 -9.33 -12.19
N ALA A 71 -3.63 -9.92 -12.18
CA ALA A 71 -4.84 -9.24 -11.77
C ALA A 71 -4.77 -8.94 -10.26
N PRO A 72 -5.31 -7.80 -9.79
CA PRO A 72 -5.35 -7.50 -8.36
C PRO A 72 -6.22 -8.52 -7.63
N ALA A 73 -5.72 -9.01 -6.49
CA ALA A 73 -6.50 -9.83 -5.58
C ALA A 73 -7.72 -9.03 -5.09
N SER A 74 -8.91 -9.61 -5.23
CA SER A 74 -10.15 -9.06 -4.66
C SER A 74 -9.98 -8.91 -3.15
N GLY A 75 -10.14 -7.69 -2.63
CA GLY A 75 -10.10 -7.41 -1.20
C GLY A 75 -11.08 -8.29 -0.43
N GLY A 76 -10.56 -9.20 0.39
CA GLY A 76 -11.36 -10.06 1.24
C GLY A 76 -11.76 -9.34 2.53
N THR A 77 -13.04 -9.01 2.68
CA THR A 77 -13.61 -8.63 3.97
C THR A 77 -14.00 -9.89 4.73
N LEU A 78 -13.35 -10.18 5.85
CA LEU A 78 -13.77 -11.23 6.78
C LEU A 78 -14.54 -10.58 7.93
N ALA A 79 -15.85 -10.80 7.97
CA ALA A 79 -16.72 -10.40 9.07
C ALA A 79 -16.66 -11.45 10.19
N LEU A 80 -16.45 -11.01 11.43
CA LEU A 80 -16.72 -11.81 12.62
C LEU A 80 -18.11 -11.40 13.12
N ASP A 81 -19.09 -12.28 12.89
CA ASP A 81 -20.45 -12.32 13.45
C ASP A 81 -21.28 -11.01 13.50
N GLY A 82 -22.20 -10.83 12.54
CA GLY A 82 -23.34 -9.89 12.62
C GLY A 82 -23.46 -8.90 11.45
N GLU A 83 -24.70 -8.70 10.97
CA GLU A 83 -25.13 -7.92 9.78
C GLU A 83 -24.23 -6.75 9.35
N THR A 84 -23.71 -6.83 8.12
CA THR A 84 -22.82 -5.83 7.52
C THR A 84 -23.61 -4.87 6.62
N VAL A 85 -23.51 -3.56 6.89
CA VAL A 85 -23.84 -2.52 5.90
C VAL A 85 -22.61 -2.36 5.00
N GLN A 86 -22.74 -2.78 3.73
CA GLN A 86 -21.66 -2.71 2.74
C GLN A 86 -21.45 -1.29 2.24
N GLY A 87 -20.28 -0.69 2.53
CA GLY A 87 -19.70 0.38 1.74
C GLY A 87 -18.52 -0.17 0.95
N THR A 88 -18.70 -0.51 -0.34
CA THR A 88 -17.61 -1.01 -1.18
C THR A 88 -16.93 0.15 -1.90
N ALA A 89 -15.85 0.67 -1.32
CA ALA A 89 -14.86 1.40 -2.11
C ALA A 89 -14.14 0.39 -3.04
N PRO A 90 -13.81 0.74 -4.29
CA PRO A 90 -13.05 -0.14 -5.17
C PRO A 90 -11.70 -0.48 -4.52
N ALA A 91 -11.21 -1.71 -4.74
CA ALA A 91 -9.90 -2.13 -4.25
C ALA A 91 -8.82 -1.18 -4.80
N ALA A 92 -8.09 -0.49 -3.93
CA ALA A 92 -7.01 0.38 -4.36
C ALA A 92 -5.92 -0.48 -5.02
N ALA A 93 -5.49 -0.08 -6.22
CA ALA A 93 -4.41 -0.75 -6.92
C ALA A 93 -3.12 -0.76 -6.07
N SER A 94 -2.32 -1.81 -6.18
CA SER A 94 -1.09 -2.04 -5.40
C SER A 94 0.05 -2.50 -6.31
N GLY A 95 1.29 -2.43 -5.82
CA GLY A 95 2.50 -2.75 -6.56
C GLY A 95 3.25 -1.53 -7.09
N SER A 96 3.96 -1.68 -8.22
CA SER A 96 4.82 -0.64 -8.81
C SER A 96 4.02 0.38 -9.62
N ILE A 97 3.18 1.16 -8.93
CA ILE A 97 2.32 2.19 -9.52
C ILE A 97 2.47 3.52 -8.78
N GLY A 98 2.14 4.63 -9.45
CA GLY A 98 2.18 5.96 -8.84
C GLY A 98 3.50 6.25 -8.14
N ALA A 99 3.45 6.72 -6.89
CA ALA A 99 4.64 6.96 -6.08
C ALA A 99 5.46 5.68 -5.77
N GLY A 100 4.88 4.48 -5.93
CA GLY A 100 5.58 3.21 -5.78
C GLY A 100 6.29 2.71 -7.04
N ALA A 101 6.17 3.40 -8.18
CA ALA A 101 6.73 2.94 -9.46
C ALA A 101 8.26 2.75 -9.41
N GLY A 102 8.96 3.64 -8.72
CA GLY A 102 10.40 3.57 -8.51
C GLY A 102 10.82 2.96 -7.17
N ALA A 103 9.90 2.50 -6.31
CA ALA A 103 10.20 2.14 -4.93
C ALA A 103 11.02 0.84 -4.80
N LEU A 104 11.92 0.79 -3.81
CA LEU A 104 12.74 -0.37 -3.46
C LEU A 104 12.72 -0.61 -1.95
N ALA A 105 12.65 -1.88 -1.53
CA ALA A 105 12.56 -2.26 -0.12
C ALA A 105 13.68 -3.24 0.25
N GLY A 106 14.74 -2.74 0.91
CA GLY A 106 15.87 -3.58 1.31
C GLY A 106 16.53 -4.33 0.13
N GLY A 107 16.48 -3.75 -1.07
CA GLY A 107 16.95 -4.31 -2.34
C GLY A 107 15.88 -4.96 -3.22
N LEU A 108 14.71 -5.30 -2.67
CA LEU A 108 13.57 -5.86 -3.43
C LEU A 108 12.80 -4.76 -4.13
N ALA A 109 11.95 -5.15 -5.10
CA ALA A 109 10.90 -4.25 -5.58
C ALA A 109 10.02 -3.84 -4.39
N GLY A 110 9.92 -2.52 -4.16
CA GLY A 110 8.96 -1.94 -3.23
C GLY A 110 7.63 -1.68 -3.93
N GLY A 111 6.84 -0.74 -3.42
CA GLY A 111 5.64 -0.30 -4.12
C GLY A 111 4.57 0.28 -3.21
N VAL A 112 3.37 0.44 -3.79
CA VAL A 112 2.14 0.80 -3.07
C VAL A 112 1.53 -0.46 -2.46
N GLY A 113 1.15 -0.40 -1.20
CA GLY A 113 0.35 -1.42 -0.52
C GLY A 113 -0.80 -0.78 0.26
N THR A 114 -1.90 -1.51 0.42
CA THR A 114 -3.06 -1.09 1.21
C THR A 114 -3.55 -2.24 2.10
N ALA A 115 -4.13 -1.91 3.24
CA ALA A 115 -4.81 -2.85 4.13
C ALA A 115 -5.97 -2.15 4.85
N SER A 116 -6.98 -2.91 5.28
CA SER A 116 -8.07 -2.37 6.09
C SER A 116 -8.63 -3.43 7.03
N VAL A 117 -9.15 -2.98 8.18
CA VAL A 117 -9.83 -3.83 9.15
C VAL A 117 -11.10 -3.14 9.64
N VAL A 118 -12.17 -3.92 9.79
CA VAL A 118 -13.41 -3.49 10.47
C VAL A 118 -13.31 -3.94 11.92
N LEU A 119 -13.44 -3.00 12.85
CA LEU A 119 -13.43 -3.26 14.28
C LEU A 119 -14.79 -3.84 14.72
N PRO A 120 -14.89 -4.49 15.90
CA PRO A 120 -16.15 -5.07 16.39
C PRO A 120 -17.32 -4.08 16.49
N GLY A 121 -17.04 -2.77 16.59
CA GLY A 121 -18.04 -1.71 16.60
C GLY A 121 -18.47 -1.20 15.21
N GLY A 122 -18.01 -1.83 14.12
CA GLY A 122 -18.31 -1.43 12.74
C GLY A 122 -17.40 -0.34 12.16
N THR A 123 -16.61 0.33 12.99
CA THR A 123 -15.58 1.30 12.55
C THR A 123 -14.56 0.64 11.64
N THR A 124 -14.27 1.28 10.51
CA THR A 124 -13.19 0.86 9.60
C THR A 124 -11.93 1.65 9.86
N VAL A 125 -10.78 0.98 9.90
CA VAL A 125 -9.45 1.59 9.83
C VAL A 125 -8.72 1.03 8.62
N ALA A 126 -8.15 1.90 7.80
CA ALA A 126 -7.41 1.54 6.61
C ALA A 126 -6.03 2.23 6.58
N ALA A 127 -5.07 1.61 5.93
CA ALA A 127 -3.74 2.13 5.71
C ALA A 127 -3.35 1.97 4.25
N LEU A 128 -2.71 3.00 3.68
CA LEU A 128 -2.04 2.96 2.38
C LEU A 128 -0.58 3.38 2.60
N ALA A 129 0.37 2.67 2.02
CA ALA A 129 1.79 2.96 2.16
C ALA A 129 2.53 2.84 0.84
N VAL A 130 3.52 3.71 0.63
CA VAL A 130 4.54 3.59 -0.41
C VAL A 130 5.82 3.13 0.27
N VAL A 131 6.19 1.88 0.04
CA VAL A 131 7.25 1.18 0.76
C VAL A 131 8.57 1.31 -0.02
N ASN A 132 9.40 2.28 0.39
CA ASN A 132 10.77 2.47 -0.13
C ASN A 132 11.83 2.54 1.00
N PRO A 133 11.84 1.60 1.96
CA PRO A 133 12.74 1.67 3.13
C PRO A 133 14.19 1.34 2.78
N MET A 134 15.13 1.84 3.59
CA MET A 134 16.50 1.31 3.61
C MET A 134 16.53 -0.07 4.27
N GLY A 135 15.72 -0.25 5.32
CA GLY A 135 15.60 -1.49 6.05
C GLY A 135 15.05 -2.66 5.23
N SER A 136 15.26 -3.86 5.76
CA SER A 136 14.71 -5.10 5.22
C SER A 136 13.24 -5.25 5.61
N VAL A 137 12.42 -5.68 4.64
CA VAL A 137 11.06 -6.20 4.88
C VAL A 137 11.05 -7.71 5.14
N LEU A 138 12.19 -8.37 4.99
CA LEU A 138 12.38 -9.80 5.23
C LEU A 138 12.86 -10.06 6.66
N ASP A 139 12.37 -11.14 7.26
CA ASP A 139 12.88 -11.68 8.50
C ASP A 139 14.26 -12.30 8.26
N PRO A 140 15.31 -11.90 9.00
CA PRO A 140 16.66 -12.41 8.79
C PRO A 140 16.82 -13.89 9.14
N ALA A 141 15.88 -14.51 9.87
CA ALA A 141 15.96 -15.91 10.25
C ALA A 141 15.67 -16.87 9.09
N ASP A 142 14.68 -16.55 8.27
CA ASP A 142 14.14 -17.46 7.25
C ASP A 142 13.81 -16.78 5.90
N GLY A 143 13.97 -15.46 5.79
CA GLY A 143 13.70 -14.70 4.58
C GLY A 143 12.21 -14.44 4.31
N THR A 144 11.29 -14.83 5.20
CA THR A 144 9.86 -14.54 5.05
C THR A 144 9.57 -13.05 5.24
N LEU A 145 8.41 -12.55 4.80
CA LEU A 145 8.04 -11.16 5.07
C LEU A 145 7.84 -10.94 6.58
N ALA A 146 8.62 -10.03 7.17
CA ALA A 146 8.61 -9.74 8.60
C ALA A 146 7.23 -9.27 9.11
N GLY A 147 6.46 -8.61 8.25
CA GLY A 147 5.10 -8.15 8.53
C GLY A 147 4.03 -9.24 8.48
N ALA A 148 4.27 -10.37 7.79
CA ALA A 148 3.23 -11.36 7.49
C ALA A 148 2.60 -11.98 8.74
N ARG A 149 3.39 -12.15 9.81
CA ARG A 149 2.91 -12.66 11.11
C ARG A 149 1.88 -11.77 11.82
N TYR A 150 1.70 -10.53 11.38
CA TYR A 150 0.69 -9.59 11.90
C TYR A 150 -0.56 -9.52 11.01
N GLY A 151 -0.59 -10.24 9.89
CA GLY A 151 -1.75 -10.31 9.01
C GLY A 151 -2.95 -10.94 9.69
N LEU A 152 -4.15 -10.59 9.21
CA LEU A 152 -5.36 -11.26 9.64
C LEU A 152 -5.41 -12.70 9.10
N PRO A 153 -6.13 -13.61 9.77
CA PRO A 153 -6.30 -14.97 9.29
C PRO A 153 -6.82 -14.99 7.85
N GLY A 154 -6.14 -15.73 6.97
CA GLY A 154 -6.54 -15.88 5.56
C GLY A 154 -5.98 -14.82 4.60
N GLU A 155 -5.49 -13.68 5.10
CA GLU A 155 -5.10 -12.51 4.29
C GLU A 155 -3.91 -12.81 3.36
N PHE A 156 -2.95 -13.60 3.84
CA PHE A 156 -1.69 -13.89 3.15
C PHE A 156 -1.52 -15.37 2.78
N THR A 157 -2.61 -16.08 2.53
CA THR A 157 -2.58 -17.53 2.20
C THR A 157 -1.83 -17.88 0.91
N HIS A 158 -1.59 -16.89 0.05
CA HIS A 158 -0.83 -17.03 -1.19
C HIS A 158 0.68 -16.85 -1.01
N LEU A 159 1.15 -16.42 0.18
CA LEU A 159 2.57 -16.29 0.45
C LEU A 159 3.17 -17.65 0.77
N GLU A 160 4.21 -18.01 0.02
CA GLU A 160 5.02 -19.19 0.29
C GLU A 160 6.35 -18.74 0.91
N PRO A 161 6.88 -19.46 1.93
CA PRO A 161 8.22 -19.20 2.42
C PRO A 161 9.25 -19.36 1.28
N PRO A 162 10.25 -18.48 1.19
CA PRO A 162 11.27 -18.61 0.15
C PRO A 162 12.07 -19.89 0.34
N ALA A 163 12.49 -20.49 -0.77
CA ALA A 163 13.43 -21.60 -0.74
C ALA A 163 14.79 -21.12 -0.22
N ARG A 164 15.52 -22.00 0.48
CA ARG A 164 16.84 -21.67 1.05
C ARG A 164 17.80 -21.04 0.03
N HIS A 165 17.81 -21.54 -1.20
CA HIS A 165 18.70 -21.02 -2.25
C HIS A 165 18.33 -19.60 -2.70
N GLU A 166 17.05 -19.19 -2.59
CA GLU A 166 16.61 -17.83 -2.88
C GLU A 166 17.10 -16.86 -1.79
N VAL A 167 16.99 -17.29 -0.53
CA VAL A 167 17.52 -16.53 0.62
C VAL A 167 19.04 -16.38 0.53
N GLU A 168 19.76 -17.44 0.15
CA GLU A 168 21.22 -17.41 -0.03
C GLU A 168 21.66 -16.58 -1.24
N ALA A 169 20.84 -16.52 -2.29
CA ALA A 169 21.08 -15.69 -3.47
C ALA A 169 20.84 -14.19 -3.20
N TRP A 170 20.01 -13.86 -2.21
CA TRP A 170 19.67 -12.49 -1.85
C TRP A 170 20.88 -11.72 -1.28
N LYS A 171 21.45 -10.83 -2.10
CA LYS A 171 22.62 -10.01 -1.74
C LYS A 171 22.34 -8.54 -2.07
N PRO A 172 21.50 -7.85 -1.26
CA PRO A 172 21.11 -6.50 -1.55
C PRO A 172 22.30 -5.54 -1.43
N ASP A 173 22.33 -4.52 -2.28
CA ASP A 173 23.30 -3.45 -2.17
C ASP A 173 23.11 -2.73 -0.83
N ARG A 174 24.21 -2.55 -0.10
CA ARG A 174 24.25 -1.91 1.23
C ARG A 174 24.79 -0.49 1.18
N THR A 175 24.99 0.05 -0.02
CA THR A 175 25.42 1.44 -0.20
C THR A 175 24.38 2.35 0.47
N PRO A 176 24.79 3.24 1.40
CA PRO A 176 23.89 4.18 2.03
C PRO A 176 23.15 4.98 0.96
N SER A 177 21.83 4.92 0.99
CA SER A 177 20.96 5.72 0.15
C SER A 177 19.93 6.44 1.01
N PHE A 178 19.32 7.49 0.45
CA PHE A 178 18.14 8.09 1.05
C PHE A 178 16.95 7.21 0.71
N ASN A 179 16.16 6.89 1.73
CA ASN A 179 15.04 5.97 1.62
C ASN A 179 13.88 6.56 2.42
N THR A 180 12.67 6.08 2.17
CA THR A 180 11.49 6.60 2.85
C THR A 180 10.36 5.59 2.73
N THR A 181 9.65 5.32 3.82
CA THR A 181 8.27 4.83 3.72
C THR A 181 7.30 5.95 4.07
N ILE A 182 6.42 6.30 3.14
CA ILE A 182 5.33 7.25 3.39
C ILE A 182 4.00 6.52 3.49
N GLY A 183 3.12 6.95 4.39
CA GLY A 183 1.82 6.32 4.56
C GLY A 183 0.69 7.26 4.93
N VAL A 184 -0.53 6.79 4.70
CA VAL A 184 -1.78 7.41 5.16
C VAL A 184 -2.55 6.36 5.94
N VAL A 185 -2.98 6.70 7.15
CA VAL A 185 -3.97 5.93 7.91
C VAL A 185 -5.26 6.72 7.99
N ALA A 186 -6.37 6.08 7.63
CA ALA A 186 -7.69 6.66 7.57
C ALA A 186 -8.69 5.82 8.37
N THR A 187 -9.74 6.46 8.87
CA THR A 187 -10.84 5.80 9.56
C THR A 187 -12.13 6.59 9.36
N ASP A 188 -13.26 5.91 9.41
CA ASP A 188 -14.60 6.53 9.45
C ASP A 188 -14.96 7.07 10.85
N LEU A 189 -14.16 6.78 11.87
CA LEU A 189 -14.34 7.33 13.22
C LEU A 189 -14.02 8.82 13.23
N THR A 190 -14.94 9.62 13.78
CA THR A 190 -14.69 11.06 13.98
C THR A 190 -13.63 11.26 15.06
N LEU A 191 -12.48 11.80 14.66
CA LEU A 191 -11.35 12.09 15.54
C LEU A 191 -11.04 13.60 15.55
N THR A 192 -10.63 14.11 16.71
CA THR A 192 -10.03 15.44 16.83
C THR A 192 -8.64 15.47 16.18
N LYS A 193 -8.13 16.67 15.86
CA LYS A 193 -6.78 16.84 15.28
C LYS A 193 -5.68 16.18 16.13
N ALA A 194 -5.79 16.29 17.46
CA ALA A 194 -4.85 15.65 18.39
C ALA A 194 -4.95 14.12 18.36
N GLN A 195 -6.17 13.57 18.27
CA GLN A 195 -6.38 12.12 18.13
C GLN A 195 -5.87 11.60 16.78
N CYS A 196 -6.05 12.33 15.68
CA CYS A 196 -5.40 12.00 14.40
C CYS A 196 -3.88 11.98 14.51
N GLY A 197 -3.29 12.95 15.21
CA GLY A 197 -1.85 12.98 15.48
C GLY A 197 -1.38 11.75 16.27
N LYS A 198 -2.17 11.31 17.27
CA LYS A 198 -1.86 10.10 18.02
C LYS A 198 -2.04 8.83 17.17
N LEU A 199 -3.07 8.76 16.32
CA LEU A 199 -3.28 7.65 15.38
C LEU A 199 -2.08 7.52 14.44
N ALA A 200 -1.64 8.62 13.83
CA ALA A 200 -0.46 8.65 12.98
C ALA A 200 0.80 8.18 13.74
N ALA A 201 1.04 8.70 14.95
CA ALA A 201 2.18 8.30 15.75
C ALA A 201 2.20 6.79 16.09
N VAL A 202 1.04 6.19 16.37
CA VAL A 202 0.93 4.74 16.63
C VAL A 202 1.05 3.92 15.35
N ALA A 203 0.65 4.45 14.19
CA ALA A 203 0.81 3.78 12.91
C ALA A 203 2.28 3.47 12.58
N HIS A 204 3.21 4.34 13.01
CA HIS A 204 4.65 4.11 12.89
C HIS A 204 5.15 2.87 13.66
N ASP A 205 4.44 2.42 14.71
CA ASP A 205 4.76 1.14 15.36
C ASP A 205 4.48 -0.05 14.43
N GLY A 206 3.46 0.07 13.56
CA GLY A 206 3.19 -0.89 12.50
C GLY A 206 4.32 -0.93 11.46
N LEU A 207 4.84 0.23 11.07
CA LEU A 207 6.00 0.34 10.18
C LEU A 207 7.21 -0.40 10.75
N ALA A 208 7.56 -0.14 12.01
CA ALA A 208 8.70 -0.78 12.70
C ALA A 208 8.53 -2.30 12.91
N ARG A 209 7.29 -2.82 12.85
CA ARG A 209 7.02 -4.27 12.87
C ARG A 209 7.29 -4.93 11.53
N ALA A 210 7.06 -4.23 10.43
CA ALA A 210 7.21 -4.73 9.07
C ALA A 210 8.59 -4.46 8.46
N ILE A 211 9.33 -3.45 8.95
CA ILE A 211 10.59 -2.98 8.38
C ILE A 211 11.68 -2.93 9.45
N ARG A 212 12.86 -3.48 9.15
CA ARG A 212 13.99 -3.53 10.10
C ARG A 212 15.35 -3.27 9.42
N PRO A 213 16.11 -2.26 9.87
CA PRO A 213 15.68 -1.17 10.76
C PRO A 213 14.67 -0.23 10.06
N ALA A 214 13.80 0.42 10.84
CA ALA A 214 12.94 1.52 10.39
C ALA A 214 13.38 2.82 11.09
N HIS A 215 12.90 3.99 10.62
CA HIS A 215 13.19 5.30 11.21
C HIS A 215 14.69 5.60 11.33
N THR A 216 15.50 5.17 10.36
CA THR A 216 16.93 5.47 10.39
C THR A 216 17.20 6.93 10.02
N MET A 217 18.42 7.41 10.25
CA MET A 217 18.80 8.80 9.92
C MET A 217 18.67 9.14 8.42
N THR A 218 18.65 8.13 7.56
CA THR A 218 18.50 8.25 6.12
C THR A 218 17.08 7.92 5.63
N ASP A 219 16.18 7.55 6.55
CA ASP A 219 14.77 7.32 6.26
C ASP A 219 13.94 8.60 6.49
N GLY A 220 13.19 9.03 5.48
CA GLY A 220 12.27 10.17 5.57
C GLY A 220 10.85 9.79 6.03
N ASP A 221 10.71 8.76 6.89
CA ASP A 221 9.42 8.13 7.17
C ASP A 221 8.35 9.13 7.66
N THR A 222 7.15 9.10 7.06
CA THR A 222 6.06 10.06 7.30
C THR A 222 4.67 9.44 7.17
#